data_AF-A0A5K0XSC3-F1
#
_entry.id   AF-A0A5K0XSC3-F1
#
_cell.length_a   1.000
_cell.length_b   1.000
_cell.length_c   1.000
_cell.angle_alpha   90.00
_cell.angle_beta   90.00
_cell.angle_gamma   90.00
#
_symmetry.space_group_name_H-M   'P 1'
#
loop_
_entity.id
_entity.type
_entity.pdbx_description
1 polymer ?
#
loop_
_entity_poly.entity_id
_entity_poly.type
_entity_poly.pdbx_seq_one_letter_code
_entity_poly.pdbx_strand_id
1 'polypeptide(L)'
;VLKDIMSEEEKCLEVAIGLAAQVLRFTNASEFHDALAWAGTEMSELAAKLVQILRNDPNPSVKVPRMRRFVVELVITMMQVETQSRELFKKLELEKELKCVLETTSELECFNVFSGSVGLSPHTTTLHSLVDTAHELLNNVSSHNTAESGW
;
A
#
# COMPACT_ATOMS: atom_id res chain seq x y z
N VAL A 1 -14.02 -2.21 5.92
CA VAL A 1 -12.58 -2.07 5.61
C VAL A 1 -12.30 -0.94 4.64
N LEU A 2 -12.57 -1.05 3.33
CA LEU A 2 -12.23 0.03 2.39
C LEU A 2 -12.96 1.35 2.72
N LYS A 3 -14.24 1.27 3.11
CA LYS A 3 -14.98 2.43 3.63
C LYS A 3 -14.29 3.08 4.83
N ASP A 4 -13.78 2.26 5.76
CA ASP A 4 -13.09 2.73 6.97
C ASP A 4 -11.77 3.41 6.61
N ILE A 5 -11.06 2.92 5.57
CA ILE A 5 -9.88 3.64 5.05
C ILE A 5 -10.27 5.05 4.60
N MET A 6 -11.45 5.23 4.01
CA MET A 6 -11.89 6.54 3.54
C MET A 6 -12.37 7.47 4.66
N SER A 7 -12.93 6.95 5.76
CA SER A 7 -13.54 7.78 6.83
C SER A 7 -12.78 7.86 8.15
N GLU A 8 -11.96 6.87 8.49
CA GLU A 8 -11.27 6.81 9.78
C GLU A 8 -9.92 7.55 9.77
N GLU A 9 -9.39 7.78 10.96
CA GLU A 9 -8.09 8.42 11.21
C GLU A 9 -7.25 7.62 12.21
N GLU A 10 -5.98 8.04 12.35
CA GLU A 10 -5.00 7.49 13.30
C GLU A 10 -5.00 5.94 13.35
N LYS A 11 -5.27 5.37 14.53
CA LYS A 11 -5.13 3.94 14.80
C LYS A 11 -6.19 3.09 14.09
N CYS A 12 -7.41 3.61 13.95
CA CYS A 12 -8.45 2.92 13.19
C CYS A 12 -8.07 2.84 11.71
N LEU A 13 -7.56 3.93 11.16
CA LEU A 13 -7.04 3.98 9.79
C LEU A 13 -5.85 3.03 9.59
N GLU A 14 -4.88 3.03 10.51
CA GLU A 14 -3.72 2.12 10.47
C GLU A 14 -4.18 0.65 10.37
N VAL A 15 -5.10 0.25 11.25
CA VAL A 15 -5.64 -1.12 11.28
C VAL A 15 -6.43 -1.45 10.01
N ALA A 16 -7.25 -0.51 9.51
CA ALA A 16 -8.04 -0.72 8.31
C ALA A 16 -7.16 -0.94 7.07
N ILE A 17 -6.08 -0.17 6.92
CA ILE A 17 -5.12 -0.30 5.80
C ILE A 17 -4.39 -1.65 5.90
N GLY A 18 -3.88 -1.98 7.09
CA GLY A 18 -3.20 -3.27 7.32
C GLY A 18 -4.11 -4.46 7.00
N LEU A 19 -5.37 -4.41 7.45
CA LEU A 19 -6.35 -5.46 7.14
C LEU A 19 -6.67 -5.52 5.64
N ALA A 20 -6.82 -4.39 4.96
CA ALA A 20 -7.05 -4.36 3.52
C ALA A 20 -5.92 -5.00 2.72
N ALA A 21 -4.65 -4.68 3.05
CA ALA A 21 -3.50 -5.31 2.41
C ALA A 21 -3.52 -6.84 2.56
N GLN A 22 -3.95 -7.32 3.74
CA GLN A 22 -4.07 -8.74 3.99
C GLN A 22 -5.25 -9.38 3.25
N VAL A 23 -6.42 -8.76 3.19
CA VAL A 23 -7.60 -9.37 2.56
C VAL A 23 -7.52 -9.34 1.04
N LEU A 24 -7.11 -8.21 0.46
CA LEU A 24 -7.12 -8.00 -0.99
C LEU A 24 -6.12 -8.87 -1.74
N ARG A 25 -5.07 -9.38 -1.08
CA ARG A 25 -4.10 -10.30 -1.71
C ARG A 25 -4.73 -11.62 -2.20
N PHE A 26 -5.93 -11.94 -1.71
CA PHE A 26 -6.69 -13.13 -2.10
C PHE A 26 -7.85 -12.82 -3.05
N THR A 27 -8.02 -11.56 -3.45
CA THR A 27 -9.07 -11.13 -4.37
C THR A 27 -8.55 -11.07 -5.79
N ASN A 28 -9.43 -11.34 -6.76
CA ASN A 28 -9.18 -10.99 -8.15
C ASN A 28 -9.66 -9.56 -8.47
N ALA A 29 -9.36 -9.05 -9.66
CA ALA A 29 -9.73 -7.69 -10.06
C ALA A 29 -11.24 -7.41 -9.95
N SER A 30 -12.11 -8.35 -10.34
CA SER A 30 -13.57 -8.17 -10.24
C SER A 30 -14.00 -8.00 -8.79
N GLU A 31 -13.53 -8.87 -7.89
CA GLU A 31 -13.84 -8.82 -6.46
C GLU A 31 -13.31 -7.53 -5.81
N PHE A 32 -12.16 -7.04 -6.28
CA PHE A 32 -11.62 -5.76 -5.82
C PHE A 32 -12.50 -4.58 -6.24
N HIS A 33 -12.98 -4.54 -7.49
CA HIS A 33 -13.91 -3.51 -7.96
C HIS A 33 -15.27 -3.59 -7.25
N ASP A 34 -15.78 -4.80 -6.97
CA ASP A 34 -16.99 -4.99 -6.17
C ASP A 34 -16.81 -4.44 -4.76
N ALA A 35 -15.65 -4.68 -4.13
CA ALA A 35 -15.33 -4.16 -2.81
C ALA A 35 -15.25 -2.61 -2.77
N LEU A 36 -14.69 -2.00 -3.82
CA LEU A 36 -14.67 -0.54 -4.00
C LEU A 36 -16.09 0.03 -4.13
N ALA A 37 -16.90 -0.57 -5.00
CA ALA A 37 -18.30 -0.19 -5.21
C ALA A 37 -19.13 -0.30 -3.91
N TRP A 38 -18.96 -1.39 -3.15
CA TRP A 38 -19.62 -1.57 -1.85
C TRP A 38 -19.16 -0.57 -0.79
N ALA A 39 -17.91 -0.14 -0.87
CA ALA A 39 -17.38 0.90 -0.01
C ALA A 39 -17.81 2.32 -0.44
N GLY A 40 -18.39 2.47 -1.64
CA GLY A 40 -18.79 3.76 -2.21
C GLY A 40 -17.60 4.64 -2.54
N THR A 41 -16.50 4.06 -3.02
CA THR A 41 -15.28 4.77 -3.40
C THR A 41 -14.70 4.22 -4.69
N GLU A 42 -13.90 5.03 -5.37
CA GLU A 42 -13.19 4.66 -6.59
C GLU A 42 -11.74 4.26 -6.30
N MET A 43 -11.15 3.45 -7.17
CA MET A 43 -9.72 3.08 -7.08
C MET A 43 -8.81 4.31 -7.05
N SER A 44 -9.18 5.37 -7.80
CA SER A 44 -8.46 6.65 -7.83
C SER A 44 -8.46 7.39 -6.50
N GLU A 45 -9.58 7.38 -5.79
CA GLU A 45 -9.73 8.01 -4.49
C GLU A 45 -8.94 7.26 -3.41
N LEU A 46 -9.03 5.93 -3.42
CA LEU A 46 -8.25 5.09 -2.52
C LEU A 46 -6.73 5.30 -2.75
N ALA A 47 -6.28 5.24 -3.99
CA ALA A 47 -4.86 5.47 -4.32
C ALA A 47 -4.39 6.87 -3.90
N ALA A 48 -5.19 7.91 -4.18
CA ALA A 48 -4.88 9.27 -3.79
C ALA A 48 -4.77 9.41 -2.27
N LYS A 49 -5.69 8.79 -1.51
CA LYS A 49 -5.65 8.80 -0.04
C LYS A 49 -4.38 8.13 0.49
N LEU A 50 -3.98 6.99 -0.07
CA LEU A 50 -2.77 6.28 0.34
C LEU A 50 -1.50 7.11 0.11
N VAL A 51 -1.38 7.74 -1.05
CA VAL A 51 -0.24 8.63 -1.35
C VAL A 51 -0.24 9.85 -0.43
N GLN A 52 -1.41 10.43 -0.13
CA GLN A 52 -1.52 11.54 0.80
C GLN A 52 -1.11 11.16 2.23
N ILE A 53 -1.40 9.93 2.67
CA ILE A 53 -0.95 9.45 3.99
C ILE A 53 0.59 9.44 4.06
N LEU A 54 1.28 8.90 3.05
CA LEU A 54 2.76 8.93 3.02
C LEU A 54 3.29 10.37 3.02
N ARG A 55 2.69 11.24 2.21
CA ARG A 55 3.09 12.65 2.10
C ARG A 55 2.92 13.43 3.41
N ASN A 56 1.85 13.14 4.15
CA ASN A 56 1.54 13.81 5.42
C ASN A 56 2.28 13.17 6.62
N ASP A 57 2.94 12.04 6.42
CA ASP A 57 3.70 11.31 7.45
C ASP A 57 5.18 11.16 7.04
N PRO A 58 5.95 12.27 6.93
CA PRO A 58 7.33 12.22 6.45
C PRO A 58 8.28 11.50 7.43
N ASN A 59 7.88 11.32 8.70
CA ASN A 59 8.64 10.59 9.71
C ASN A 59 7.70 9.67 10.49
N PRO A 60 8.13 8.46 10.87
CA PRO A 60 7.25 7.51 11.53
C PRO A 60 6.88 7.98 12.94
N SER A 61 5.63 7.75 13.33
CA SER A 61 5.05 8.19 14.60
C SER A 61 4.72 7.01 15.51
N VAL A 62 5.02 7.14 16.81
CA VAL A 62 4.65 6.13 17.82
C VAL A 62 3.13 5.95 17.99
N LYS A 63 2.32 6.90 17.50
CA LYS A 63 0.85 6.80 17.54
C LYS A 63 0.32 5.75 16.55
N VAL A 64 0.96 5.67 15.38
CA VAL A 64 0.57 4.82 14.25
C VAL A 64 1.83 4.18 13.62
N PRO A 65 2.58 3.39 14.40
CA PRO A 65 3.95 2.98 14.06
C PRO A 65 4.08 2.14 12.79
N ARG A 66 2.98 1.60 12.27
CA ARG A 66 2.93 0.74 11.08
C ARG A 66 2.23 1.40 9.91
N MET A 67 1.82 2.68 10.02
CA MET A 67 1.03 3.36 8.99
C MET A 67 1.69 3.30 7.61
N ARG A 68 2.92 3.82 7.48
CA ARG A 68 3.62 3.86 6.19
C ARG A 68 3.88 2.47 5.64
N ARG A 69 4.29 1.53 6.50
CA ARG A 69 4.46 0.12 6.13
C ARG A 69 3.19 -0.47 5.53
N PHE A 70 2.06 -0.34 6.22
CA PHE A 70 0.78 -0.89 5.75
C PHE A 70 0.29 -0.20 4.48
N VAL A 71 0.56 1.11 4.32
CA VAL A 71 0.29 1.80 3.06
C VAL A 71 1.11 1.19 1.93
N VAL A 72 2.42 0.98 2.11
CA VAL A 72 3.27 0.35 1.09
C VAL A 72 2.80 -1.07 0.75
N GLU A 73 2.44 -1.87 1.76
CA GLU A 73 1.89 -3.22 1.55
C GLU A 73 0.57 -3.20 0.77
N LEU A 74 -0.34 -2.27 1.08
CA LEU A 74 -1.61 -2.13 0.36
C LEU A 74 -1.39 -1.67 -1.08
N VAL A 75 -0.47 -0.74 -1.31
CA VAL A 75 -0.14 -0.24 -2.65
C VAL A 75 0.46 -1.35 -3.53
N ILE A 76 1.37 -2.17 -2.99
CA ILE A 76 1.87 -3.38 -3.66
C ILE A 76 0.72 -4.31 -4.02
N THR A 77 -0.17 -4.57 -3.06
CA THR A 77 -1.33 -5.45 -3.25
C THR A 77 -2.25 -4.94 -4.37
N MET A 78 -2.54 -3.64 -4.40
CA MET A 78 -3.32 -3.02 -5.47
C MET A 78 -2.66 -3.18 -6.84
N MET A 79 -1.35 -2.99 -6.96
CA MET A 79 -0.60 -3.16 -8.22
C MET A 79 -0.48 -4.60 -8.71
N GLN A 80 -0.64 -5.57 -7.80
CA GLN A 80 -0.69 -6.99 -8.11
C GLN A 80 -2.08 -7.43 -8.56
N VAL A 81 -3.13 -6.91 -7.92
CA VAL A 81 -4.53 -7.26 -8.22
C VAL A 81 -5.04 -6.53 -9.48
N GLU A 82 -4.74 -5.24 -9.61
CA GLU A 82 -5.22 -4.39 -10.70
C GLU A 82 -4.07 -3.62 -11.34
N THR A 83 -3.68 -4.05 -12.55
CA THR A 83 -2.58 -3.46 -13.31
C THR A 83 -2.78 -1.97 -13.61
N GLN A 84 -4.02 -1.51 -13.78
CA GLN A 84 -4.34 -0.09 -14.03
C GLN A 84 -3.95 0.81 -12.86
N SER A 85 -3.84 0.28 -11.64
CA SER A 85 -3.40 1.04 -10.47
C SER A 85 -1.96 1.56 -10.61
N ARG A 86 -1.11 0.91 -11.41
CA ARG A 86 0.28 1.34 -11.63
C ARG A 86 0.36 2.73 -12.26
N GLU A 87 -0.39 2.94 -13.34
CA GLU A 87 -0.43 4.22 -14.05
C GLU A 87 -1.05 5.33 -13.19
N LEU A 88 -2.00 4.96 -12.34
CA LEU A 88 -2.59 5.87 -11.35
C LEU A 88 -1.56 6.27 -10.28
N PHE A 89 -0.82 5.33 -9.71
CA PHE A 89 0.21 5.62 -8.72
C PHE A 89 1.39 6.42 -9.29
N LYS A 90 1.78 6.20 -10.55
CA LYS A 90 2.75 7.04 -11.26
C LYS A 90 2.28 8.50 -11.34
N LYS A 91 1.02 8.71 -11.76
CA LYS A 91 0.43 10.06 -11.85
C LYS A 91 0.33 10.76 -10.50
N LEU A 92 0.19 10.00 -9.42
CA LEU A 92 0.15 10.51 -8.05
C LEU A 92 1.54 10.74 -7.44
N GLU A 93 2.62 10.50 -8.20
CA GLU A 93 4.02 10.64 -7.75
C GLU A 93 4.38 9.70 -6.58
N LEU A 94 3.80 8.50 -6.52
CA LEU A 94 4.08 7.53 -5.45
C LEU A 94 5.59 7.27 -5.29
N GLU A 95 6.34 7.20 -6.38
CA GLU A 95 7.79 6.96 -6.37
C GLU A 95 8.55 7.97 -5.48
N LYS A 96 8.14 9.24 -5.50
CA LYS A 96 8.72 10.29 -4.64
C LYS A 96 8.44 10.03 -3.17
N GLU A 97 7.22 9.61 -2.84
CA GLU A 97 6.84 9.31 -1.46
C GLU A 97 7.54 8.05 -0.94
N LEU A 98 7.69 7.02 -1.79
CA LEU A 98 8.45 5.81 -1.48
C LEU A 98 9.93 6.12 -1.17
N LYS A 99 10.55 7.03 -1.94
CA LYS A 99 11.90 7.50 -1.67
C LYS A 99 12.00 8.21 -0.31
N CYS A 100 11.04 9.07 0.01
CA CYS A 100 10.98 9.73 1.32
C CYS A 100 10.88 8.70 2.46
N VAL A 101 10.06 7.65 2.29
CA VAL A 101 9.93 6.56 3.26
C VAL A 101 11.26 5.86 3.53
N LEU A 102 12.05 5.59 2.49
CA LEU A 102 13.39 4.99 2.66
C LEU A 102 14.36 5.92 3.39
N GLU A 103 14.37 7.20 3.05
CA GLU A 103 15.28 8.19 3.65
C GLU A 103 14.99 8.43 5.14
N THR A 104 13.75 8.22 5.58
CA THR A 104 13.31 8.50 6.96
C THR A 104 12.82 7.27 7.72
N THR A 105 13.13 6.07 7.25
CA THR A 105 12.72 4.83 7.93
C THR A 105 13.34 4.71 9.32
N SER A 106 12.59 4.12 10.26
CA SER A 106 13.01 3.87 11.63
C SER A 106 12.77 2.42 12.03
N GLU A 107 13.51 1.94 13.03
CA GLU A 107 13.30 0.64 13.66
C GLU A 107 11.86 0.46 14.18
N LEU A 108 11.17 1.57 14.48
CA LEU A 108 9.76 1.57 14.87
C LEU A 108 8.88 0.81 13.87
N GLU A 109 9.15 0.93 12.57
CA GLU A 109 8.34 0.33 11.50
C GLU A 109 8.74 -1.12 11.20
N CYS A 110 9.76 -1.62 11.90
CA CYS A 110 10.19 -3.00 11.80
C CYS A 110 9.37 -3.95 12.65
N PHE A 111 8.44 -3.47 13.51
CA PHE A 111 7.65 -4.30 14.41
C PHE A 111 6.15 -4.31 14.09
N ASN A 112 5.51 -5.47 14.25
CA ASN A 112 4.06 -5.64 14.07
C ASN A 112 3.28 -5.56 15.40
N VAL A 113 3.91 -5.97 16.50
CA VAL A 113 3.30 -6.02 17.85
C VAL A 113 4.04 -5.08 18.78
N PHE A 114 3.29 -4.32 19.58
CA PHE A 114 3.82 -3.31 20.51
C PHE A 114 3.22 -3.46 21.91
N SER A 115 4.01 -3.10 22.93
CA SER A 115 3.55 -2.78 24.28
C SER A 115 4.00 -1.36 24.64
N GLY A 116 3.07 -0.41 24.59
CA GLY A 116 3.41 1.02 24.63
C GLY A 116 4.28 1.40 23.43
N SER A 117 5.48 1.92 23.69
CA SER A 117 6.48 2.27 22.67
C SER A 117 7.48 1.15 22.38
N VAL A 118 7.36 -0.02 23.02
CA VAL A 118 8.29 -1.14 22.87
C VAL A 118 7.78 -2.10 21.80
N GLY A 119 8.56 -2.29 20.74
CA GLY A 119 8.32 -3.31 19.71
C GLY A 119 8.63 -4.72 20.25
N LEU A 120 7.72 -5.66 20.04
CA LEU A 120 7.82 -7.03 20.57
C LEU A 120 8.07 -8.08 19.49
N SER A 121 7.44 -7.93 18.33
CA SER A 121 7.53 -8.90 17.24
C SER A 121 7.95 -8.21 15.96
N PRO A 122 9.18 -8.41 15.47
CA PRO A 122 9.61 -7.84 14.22
C PRO A 122 8.87 -8.46 13.03
N HIS A 123 8.76 -7.71 11.96
CA HIS A 123 8.35 -8.20 10.65
C HIS A 123 9.48 -9.03 10.03
N THR A 124 9.12 -10.08 9.31
CA THR A 124 10.08 -10.91 8.56
C THR A 124 10.65 -10.19 7.35
N THR A 125 9.86 -9.31 6.73
CA THR A 125 10.25 -8.52 5.56
C THR A 125 10.57 -7.09 5.99
N THR A 126 11.70 -6.56 5.55
CA THR A 126 12.11 -5.18 5.84
C THR A 126 11.24 -4.18 5.06
N LEU A 127 11.11 -2.95 5.56
CA LEU A 127 10.44 -1.88 4.82
C LEU A 127 11.17 -1.58 3.50
N HIS A 128 12.51 -1.67 3.50
CA HIS A 128 13.32 -1.52 2.29
C HIS A 128 12.90 -2.50 1.19
N SER A 129 12.79 -3.80 1.52
CA SER A 129 12.38 -4.83 0.55
C SER A 129 10.97 -4.61 0.03
N LEU A 130 10.06 -4.08 0.85
CA LEU A 130 8.72 -3.69 0.38
C LEU A 130 8.79 -2.52 -0.59
N VAL A 131 9.58 -1.48 -0.29
CA VAL A 131 9.73 -0.33 -1.20
C VAL A 131 10.37 -0.76 -2.52
N ASP A 132 11.39 -1.62 -2.50
CA ASP A 132 11.99 -2.20 -3.72
C ASP A 132 10.92 -2.91 -4.56
N THR A 133 10.11 -3.76 -3.93
CA THR A 133 8.99 -4.46 -4.59
C THR A 133 7.99 -3.49 -5.21
N ALA A 134 7.64 -2.41 -4.49
CA ALA A 134 6.73 -1.40 -5.01
C ALA A 134 7.33 -0.66 -6.22
N HIS A 135 8.62 -0.35 -6.17
CA HIS A 135 9.34 0.31 -7.26
C HIS A 135 9.44 -0.59 -8.50
N GLU A 136 9.74 -1.87 -8.33
CA GLU A 136 9.72 -2.86 -9.42
C GLU A 136 8.32 -2.94 -10.05
N LEU A 137 7.25 -3.03 -9.26
CA LEU A 137 5.89 -3.07 -9.79
C LEU A 137 5.49 -1.81 -10.56
N LEU A 138 5.92 -0.64 -10.12
CA LEU A 138 5.69 0.63 -10.83
C LEU A 138 6.38 0.64 -12.20
N ASN A 139 7.61 0.16 -12.26
CA ASN A 139 8.46 0.30 -13.45
C ASN A 139 8.38 -0.88 -14.41
N ASN A 140 7.87 -2.02 -13.98
CA ASN A 140 7.65 -3.18 -14.83
C ASN A 140 6.52 -2.91 -15.84
N VAL A 141 6.91 -2.67 -17.09
CA VAL A 141 6.01 -2.66 -18.24
C VAL A 141 5.49 -4.07 -18.44
N SER A 142 4.17 -4.25 -18.41
CA SER A 142 3.52 -5.52 -18.75
C SER A 142 3.99 -5.96 -20.13
N SER A 143 4.91 -6.93 -20.19
CA SER A 143 5.32 -7.58 -21.42
C SER A 143 4.18 -8.50 -21.87
N HIS A 144 3.08 -7.92 -22.38
CA HIS A 144 2.16 -8.67 -23.21
C HIS A 144 2.85 -8.90 -24.56
N ASN A 145 3.67 -9.96 -24.63
CA ASN A 145 4.04 -10.53 -25.92
C ASN A 145 2.76 -11.07 -26.56
N THR A 146 2.32 -10.38 -27.60
CA THR A 146 1.47 -10.91 -28.66
C THR A 146 2.21 -12.09 -29.28
N ALA A 147 1.94 -13.29 -28.79
CA ALA A 147 2.32 -14.53 -29.45
C ALA A 147 1.06 -15.37 -29.57
N GLU A 148 0.29 -15.10 -30.63
CA GLU A 148 -0.45 -16.10 -31.41
C GLU A 148 -1.11 -15.41 -32.61
N SER A 149 -0.30 -15.17 -33.64
CA SER A 149 -0.77 -15.15 -35.02
C SER A 149 0.33 -15.70 -35.94
N GLY A 150 0.05 -16.87 -36.51
CA GLY A 150 0.95 -17.72 -37.30
C GLY A 150 1.13 -19.05 -36.57
N TRP A 151 0.46 -20.14 -36.94
CA TRP A 151 0.05 -20.63 -38.26
C TRP A 151 -1.34 -21.24 -38.23
#